data_AF-A0A9N9W3S1-F1
#
_entry.id   AF-A0A9N9W3S1-F1
#
_cell.length_a   1.000
_cell.length_b   1.000
_cell.length_c   1.000
_cell.angle_alpha   90.00
_cell.angle_beta   90.00
_cell.angle_gamma   90.00
#
_symmetry.space_group_name_H-M   'P 1'
#
loop_
_entity.id
_entity.type
_entity.pdbx_description
1 polymer ?
#
loop_
_entity_poly.entity_id
_entity_poly.type
_entity_poly.pdbx_seq_one_letter_code
_entity_poly.pdbx_strand_id
1 'polypeptide(L)'
;MPISLTSPGALKALYAGNALWFSSAFVHFAFRQTFIMTKLSKRKTSGNEIFKKMAQGDGWHHDILAYLGAMNTSLAALAILRLYAMVRPTKALSTGTAHGDIPLDVLALVVLGVGNASQAWMNFRTALTSDRWIMGRGFDRITVLDAVFTVLDWVAALGKARML
;
A
#
# COMPACT_ATOMS: atom_id res chain seq x y z
N MET A 1 -21.68 -18.87 1.72
CA MET A 1 -21.42 -18.25 3.05
C MET A 1 -20.58 -17.00 2.82
N PRO A 2 -20.93 -15.85 3.41
CA PRO A 2 -20.09 -14.65 3.31
C PRO A 2 -18.71 -14.96 3.93
N ILE A 3 -17.65 -14.69 3.19
CA ILE A 3 -16.28 -14.83 3.69
C ILE A 3 -16.06 -13.73 4.72
N SER A 4 -15.88 -14.10 5.99
CA SER A 4 -15.47 -13.13 7.01
C SER A 4 -14.00 -12.75 6.78
N LEU A 5 -13.71 -11.45 6.70
CA LEU A 5 -12.33 -10.93 6.60
C LEU A 5 -11.46 -11.30 7.81
N THR A 6 -12.08 -11.70 8.92
CA THR A 6 -11.38 -12.18 10.12
C THR A 6 -11.00 -13.66 10.07
N SER A 7 -11.47 -14.40 9.06
CA SER A 7 -11.13 -15.81 8.90
C SER A 7 -9.64 -15.99 8.57
N PRO A 8 -8.98 -17.08 9.02
CA PRO A 8 -7.55 -17.28 8.79
C PRO A 8 -7.14 -17.22 7.31
N GLY A 9 -7.98 -17.77 6.42
CA GLY A 9 -7.73 -17.73 4.97
C GLY A 9 -7.81 -16.32 4.41
N ALA A 10 -8.83 -15.55 4.80
CA ALA A 10 -8.99 -14.17 4.33
C ALA A 10 -7.86 -13.26 4.81
N LEU A 11 -7.43 -13.40 6.07
CA LEU A 11 -6.30 -12.65 6.60
C LEU A 11 -4.98 -12.97 5.89
N LYS A 12 -4.71 -14.26 5.64
CA LYS A 12 -3.53 -14.66 4.86
C LYS A 12 -3.54 -14.01 3.48
N ALA A 13 -4.69 -14.02 2.80
CA ALA A 13 -4.86 -13.38 1.51
C ALA A 13 -4.66 -11.84 1.60
N LEU A 14 -5.17 -11.21 2.64
CA LEU A 14 -5.01 -9.76 2.86
C LEU A 14 -3.55 -9.37 3.13
N TYR A 15 -2.84 -10.08 4.00
CA TYR A 15 -1.41 -9.85 4.22
C TYR A 15 -0.58 -10.15 2.99
N ALA A 16 -0.90 -11.20 2.22
CA ALA A 16 -0.25 -11.48 0.95
C ALA A 16 -0.48 -10.36 -0.07
N GLY A 17 -1.71 -9.83 -0.15
CA GLY A 17 -2.05 -8.69 -0.99
C GLY A 17 -1.24 -7.45 -0.62
N ASN A 18 -1.21 -7.09 0.67
CA ASN A 18 -0.40 -5.97 1.17
C ASN A 18 1.11 -6.19 0.93
N ALA A 19 1.62 -7.39 1.17
CA ALA A 19 3.01 -7.73 0.91
C ALA A 19 3.38 -7.53 -0.56
N LEU A 20 2.53 -8.02 -1.48
CA LEU A 20 2.72 -7.82 -2.92
C LEU A 20 2.61 -6.35 -3.31
N TRP A 21 1.64 -5.63 -2.75
CA TRP A 21 1.39 -4.22 -3.05
C TRP A 21 2.58 -3.34 -2.65
N PHE A 22 2.98 -3.38 -1.39
CA PHE A 22 4.08 -2.58 -0.87
C PHE A 22 5.44 -3.00 -1.43
N SER A 23 5.66 -4.29 -1.68
CA SER A 23 6.89 -4.74 -2.38
C SER A 23 6.93 -4.25 -3.82
N SER A 24 5.78 -4.28 -4.51
CA SER A 24 5.68 -3.74 -5.87
C SER A 24 5.95 -2.24 -5.88
N ALA A 25 5.35 -1.47 -4.95
CA ALA A 25 5.59 -0.05 -4.81
C ALA A 25 7.07 0.25 -4.54
N PHE A 26 7.71 -0.48 -3.61
CA PHE A 26 9.15 -0.38 -3.36
C PHE A 26 9.96 -0.60 -4.64
N VAL A 27 9.80 -1.74 -5.32
CA VAL A 27 10.59 -2.07 -6.51
C VAL A 27 10.40 -1.05 -7.63
N HIS A 28 9.15 -0.70 -7.89
CA HIS A 28 8.82 0.14 -9.04
C HIS A 28 9.16 1.61 -8.80
N PHE A 29 8.97 2.12 -7.59
CA PHE A 29 9.25 3.52 -7.29
C PHE A 29 10.73 3.74 -6.98
N ALA A 30 11.40 2.78 -6.35
CA ALA A 30 12.83 2.89 -6.01
C ALA A 30 13.78 2.62 -7.17
N PHE A 31 13.41 1.76 -8.14
CA PHE A 31 14.34 1.33 -9.19
C PHE A 31 13.80 1.47 -10.62
N ARG A 32 12.52 1.84 -10.80
CA ARG A 32 11.89 1.93 -12.12
C ARG A 32 11.13 3.25 -12.33
N GLN A 33 11.70 4.34 -11.83
CA GLN A 33 11.13 5.69 -11.84
C GLN A 33 10.66 6.12 -13.23
N THR A 34 11.54 6.05 -14.24
CA THR A 34 11.22 6.41 -15.63
C THR A 34 10.04 5.62 -16.18
N PHE A 35 10.01 4.31 -15.93
CA PHE A 35 8.93 3.43 -16.37
C PHE A 35 7.61 3.83 -15.73
N ILE A 36 7.61 4.07 -14.41
CA ILE A 36 6.41 4.43 -13.69
C ILE A 36 5.90 5.81 -14.07
N MET A 37 6.78 6.81 -14.19
CA MET A 37 6.42 8.13 -14.67
C MET A 37 5.77 8.06 -16.05
N THR A 38 6.31 7.25 -16.95
CA THR A 38 5.75 7.09 -18.31
C THR A 38 4.39 6.39 -18.30
N LYS A 39 4.23 5.38 -17.42
CA LYS A 39 3.07 4.49 -17.43
C LYS A 39 1.90 5.01 -16.61
N LEU A 40 2.17 5.57 -15.44
CA LEU A 40 1.16 5.90 -14.44
C LEU A 40 0.96 7.41 -14.27
N SER A 41 1.96 8.25 -14.57
CA SER A 41 1.74 9.69 -14.55
C SER A 41 0.83 10.12 -15.71
N LYS A 42 -0.02 11.11 -15.46
CA LYS A 42 -0.86 11.73 -16.50
C LYS A 42 -0.17 12.92 -17.18
N ARG A 43 1.15 13.09 -17.00
CA ARG A 43 1.91 14.24 -17.51
C ARG A 43 1.92 14.31 -19.04
N LYS A 44 2.02 13.15 -19.71
CA LYS A 44 1.92 13.04 -21.19
C LYS A 44 0.62 13.59 -21.77
N THR A 45 -0.44 13.68 -20.96
CA THR A 45 -1.76 14.23 -21.35
C THR A 45 -2.10 15.52 -20.60
N SER A 46 -1.15 16.14 -19.89
CA SER A 46 -1.41 17.40 -19.16
C SER A 46 -1.76 18.53 -20.12
N GLY A 47 -2.65 19.44 -19.73
CA GLY A 47 -2.91 20.66 -20.51
C GLY A 47 -1.71 21.62 -20.57
N ASN A 48 -0.70 21.42 -19.73
CA ASN A 48 0.50 22.25 -19.65
C ASN A 48 1.63 21.66 -20.51
N GLU A 49 2.07 22.41 -21.53
CA GLU A 49 3.12 22.01 -22.46
C GLU A 49 4.48 21.72 -21.78
N ILE A 50 4.79 22.38 -20.68
CA ILE A 50 6.02 22.12 -19.91
C ILE A 50 5.97 20.70 -19.32
N PHE A 51 4.84 20.30 -18.72
CA PHE A 51 4.70 18.99 -18.11
C PHE A 51 4.57 17.86 -19.12
N LYS A 52 3.95 18.12 -20.28
CA LYS A 52 3.95 17.17 -21.42
C LYS A 52 5.36 16.81 -21.87
N LYS A 53 6.24 17.81 -22.02
CA LYS A 53 7.65 17.60 -22.40
C LYS A 53 8.44 16.81 -21.35
N MET A 54 8.02 16.85 -20.10
CA MET A 54 8.62 16.10 -18.98
C MET A 54 7.80 14.87 -18.59
N ALA A 55 7.24 14.16 -19.58
CA ALA A 55 6.41 12.97 -19.35
C ALA A 55 7.11 11.88 -18.52
N GLN A 56 8.44 11.76 -18.64
CA GLN A 56 9.25 10.79 -17.90
C GLN A 56 9.70 11.28 -16.52
N GLY A 57 9.38 12.52 -16.14
CA GLY A 57 9.96 13.18 -14.98
C GLY A 57 11.35 13.76 -15.24
N ASP A 58 11.82 14.56 -14.29
CA ASP A 58 13.21 15.01 -14.17
C ASP A 58 13.85 14.32 -12.94
N GLY A 59 15.12 14.66 -12.64
CA GLY A 59 15.85 14.11 -11.50
C GLY A 59 15.12 14.28 -10.16
N TRP A 60 14.49 15.45 -9.91
CA TRP A 60 13.74 15.66 -8.67
C TRP A 60 12.56 14.72 -8.53
N HIS A 61 11.86 14.46 -9.64
CA HIS A 61 10.75 13.50 -9.60
C HIS A 61 11.26 12.09 -9.28
N HIS A 62 12.42 11.72 -9.84
CA HIS A 62 13.01 10.40 -9.62
C HIS A 62 13.50 10.22 -8.18
N ASP A 63 14.09 11.25 -7.58
CA ASP A 63 14.53 11.23 -6.18
C ASP A 63 13.33 11.11 -5.22
N ILE A 64 12.26 11.85 -5.48
CA ILE A 64 11.02 11.75 -4.69
C ILE A 64 10.42 10.35 -4.82
N LEU A 65 10.38 9.78 -6.03
CA LEU A 65 9.91 8.41 -6.22
C LEU A 65 10.78 7.40 -5.51
N ALA A 66 12.10 7.58 -5.53
CA ALA A 66 13.01 6.71 -4.81
C ALA A 66 12.72 6.71 -3.30
N TYR A 67 12.55 7.90 -2.74
CA TYR A 67 12.20 8.09 -1.33
C TYR A 67 10.84 7.46 -0.99
N LEU A 68 9.81 7.72 -1.79
CA LEU A 68 8.47 7.13 -1.60
C LEU A 68 8.51 5.61 -1.72
N GLY A 69 9.26 5.06 -2.67
CA GLY A 69 9.50 3.62 -2.78
C GLY A 69 10.10 3.05 -1.51
N ALA A 70 11.18 3.67 -1.01
CA ALA A 70 11.86 3.22 0.21
C ALA A 70 10.94 3.22 1.44
N MET A 71 10.05 4.21 1.59
CA MET A 71 9.10 4.26 2.72
C MET A 71 8.16 3.04 2.78
N ASN A 72 7.79 2.48 1.61
CA ASN A 72 6.93 1.29 1.53
C ASN A 72 7.60 0.01 2.06
N THR A 73 8.94 -0.01 2.21
CA THR A 73 9.69 -1.18 2.70
C THR A 73 9.23 -1.63 4.09
N SER A 74 8.94 -0.68 4.98
CA SER A 74 8.49 -0.99 6.35
C SER A 74 7.13 -1.69 6.36
N LEU A 75 6.19 -1.23 5.54
CA LEU A 75 4.86 -1.80 5.38
C LEU A 75 4.92 -3.17 4.68
N ALA A 76 5.78 -3.30 3.66
CA ALA A 76 6.07 -4.58 3.02
C ALA A 76 6.61 -5.60 4.04
N ALA A 77 7.62 -5.20 4.83
CA ALA A 77 8.21 -6.06 5.85
C ALA A 77 7.17 -6.49 6.90
N LEU A 78 6.34 -5.57 7.39
CA LEU A 78 5.28 -5.88 8.34
C LEU A 78 4.30 -6.92 7.77
N ALA A 79 3.80 -6.71 6.55
CA ALA A 79 2.87 -7.64 5.90
C ALA A 79 3.49 -9.02 5.64
N ILE A 80 4.76 -9.05 5.18
CA ILE A 80 5.50 -10.30 4.94
C ILE A 80 5.72 -11.06 6.24
N LEU A 81 6.16 -10.38 7.31
CA LEU A 81 6.42 -11.01 8.60
C LEU A 81 5.15 -11.56 9.24
N ARG A 82 4.02 -10.84 9.16
CA ARG A 82 2.73 -11.35 9.62
C ARG A 82 2.25 -12.53 8.81
N LEU A 83 2.34 -12.46 7.47
CA LEU A 83 2.00 -13.61 6.62
C LEU A 83 2.89 -14.82 6.97
N TYR A 84 4.19 -14.61 7.13
CA TYR A 84 5.13 -15.65 7.51
C TYR A 84 4.75 -16.28 8.85
N ALA A 85 4.47 -15.48 9.89
CA ALA A 85 4.04 -15.97 11.19
C ALA A 85 2.77 -16.82 11.12
N MET A 86 1.82 -16.49 10.23
CA MET A 86 0.59 -17.28 10.03
C MET A 86 0.81 -18.59 9.27
N VAL A 87 1.89 -18.72 8.51
CA VAL A 87 2.24 -19.92 7.73
C VAL A 87 3.23 -20.80 8.50
N ARG A 88 4.16 -20.18 9.21
CA ARG A 88 5.21 -20.80 10.02
C ARG A 88 5.31 -20.07 11.36
N PRO A 89 4.46 -20.41 12.34
CA PRO A 89 4.45 -19.76 13.64
C PRO A 89 5.80 -19.92 14.34
N THR A 90 6.37 -18.81 14.81
CA THR A 90 7.57 -18.80 15.65
C THR A 90 7.30 -17.98 16.90
N LYS A 91 7.92 -18.35 18.02
CA LYS A 91 7.76 -17.62 19.30
C LYS A 91 8.21 -16.15 19.22
N ALA A 92 9.01 -15.79 18.22
CA ALA A 92 9.48 -14.43 18.01
C ALA A 92 8.42 -13.52 17.32
N LEU A 93 7.48 -14.10 16.58
CA LEU A 93 6.54 -13.36 15.73
C LEU A 93 5.06 -13.69 16.01
N SER A 94 4.82 -14.67 16.88
CA SER A 94 3.50 -15.18 17.25
C SER A 94 3.51 -15.63 18.71
N THR A 95 2.36 -15.52 19.38
CA THR A 95 2.15 -16.08 20.71
C THR A 95 1.96 -17.60 20.69
N GLY A 96 1.90 -18.21 19.51
CA GLY A 96 1.66 -19.64 19.31
C GLY A 96 0.20 -20.06 19.41
N THR A 97 -0.73 -19.12 19.61
CA THR A 97 -2.17 -19.40 19.68
C THR A 97 -2.96 -18.39 18.85
N ALA A 98 -4.06 -18.86 18.24
CA ALA A 98 -4.90 -18.01 17.40
C ALA A 98 -5.51 -16.82 18.15
N HIS A 99 -5.83 -16.99 19.44
CA HIS A 99 -6.35 -15.91 20.29
C HIS A 99 -5.25 -14.94 20.74
N GLY A 100 -4.07 -15.43 21.11
CA GLY A 100 -2.98 -14.56 21.53
C GLY A 100 -2.41 -13.70 20.41
N ASP A 101 -2.58 -14.12 19.14
CA ASP A 101 -2.16 -13.33 17.98
C ASP A 101 -3.17 -12.26 17.54
N ILE A 102 -4.38 -12.19 18.14
CA ILE A 102 -5.38 -11.19 17.77
C ILE A 102 -4.87 -9.75 17.97
N PRO A 103 -4.23 -9.36 19.10
CA PRO A 103 -3.67 -8.03 19.26
C PRO A 103 -2.60 -7.68 18.21
N LEU A 104 -1.78 -8.66 17.84
CA LEU A 104 -0.75 -8.50 16.81
C LEU A 104 -1.38 -8.28 15.43
N ASP A 105 -2.45 -8.99 15.12
CA ASP A 105 -3.21 -8.80 13.89
C ASP A 105 -3.88 -7.42 13.84
N VAL A 106 -4.53 -7.00 14.93
CA VAL A 106 -5.16 -5.67 15.02
C VAL A 106 -4.12 -4.58 14.80
N LEU A 107 -2.99 -4.65 15.50
CA LEU A 107 -1.91 -3.66 15.34
C LEU A 107 -1.39 -3.62 13.90
N ALA A 108 -1.07 -4.77 13.33
CA ALA A 108 -0.52 -4.84 11.99
C ALA A 108 -1.50 -4.30 10.94
N LEU A 109 -2.77 -4.69 11.01
CA LEU A 109 -3.82 -4.23 10.09
C LEU A 109 -4.09 -2.73 10.25
N VAL A 110 -4.05 -2.17 11.46
CA VAL A 110 -4.16 -0.71 11.65
C VAL A 110 -2.99 0.01 10.99
N VAL A 111 -1.75 -0.47 11.19
CA VAL A 111 -0.57 0.16 10.58
C VAL A 111 -0.62 0.09 9.05
N LEU A 112 -0.97 -1.07 8.48
CA LEU A 112 -1.13 -1.23 7.02
C LEU A 112 -2.27 -0.34 6.50
N GLY A 113 -3.41 -0.33 7.18
CA GLY A 113 -4.57 0.50 6.84
C GLY A 113 -4.26 2.00 6.89
N VAL A 114 -3.48 2.47 7.86
CA VAL A 114 -2.99 3.86 7.93
C VAL A 114 -2.03 4.15 6.76
N GLY A 115 -1.12 3.22 6.46
CA GLY A 115 -0.20 3.32 5.34
C GLY A 115 -0.95 3.52 4.01
N ASN A 116 -1.88 2.61 3.70
CA ASN A 116 -2.73 2.69 2.52
C ASN A 116 -3.61 3.95 2.52
N ALA A 117 -4.23 4.31 3.66
CA ALA A 117 -5.11 5.47 3.75
C ALA A 117 -4.36 6.78 3.46
N SER A 118 -3.14 6.91 3.98
CA SER A 118 -2.32 8.10 3.78
C SER A 118 -1.98 8.32 2.29
N GLN A 119 -1.67 7.24 1.57
CA GLN A 119 -1.37 7.28 0.13
C GLN A 119 -2.62 7.58 -0.69
N ALA A 120 -3.73 6.89 -0.41
CA ALA A 120 -5.03 7.15 -1.06
C ALA A 120 -5.48 8.60 -0.85
N TRP A 121 -5.41 9.12 0.37
CA TRP A 121 -5.79 10.49 0.71
C TRP A 121 -4.99 11.52 -0.08
N MET A 122 -3.67 11.36 -0.14
CA MET A 122 -2.80 12.27 -0.90
C MET A 122 -3.14 12.25 -2.39
N ASN A 123 -3.41 11.07 -2.96
CA ASN A 123 -3.79 10.95 -4.37
C ASN A 123 -5.16 11.57 -4.67
N PHE A 124 -6.14 11.44 -3.76
CA PHE A 124 -7.45 12.07 -3.93
C PHE A 124 -7.44 13.58 -3.66
N ARG A 125 -6.61 14.09 -2.76
CA ARG A 125 -6.66 15.51 -2.36
C ARG A 125 -5.68 16.38 -3.14
N THR A 126 -4.43 15.95 -3.24
CA THR A 126 -3.35 16.75 -3.82
C THR A 126 -3.24 16.52 -5.33
N ALA A 127 -3.41 15.28 -5.77
CA ALA A 127 -3.19 14.94 -7.16
C ALA A 127 -4.34 15.28 -8.10
N LEU A 128 -5.57 15.34 -7.58
CA LEU A 128 -6.73 15.75 -8.38
C LEU A 128 -6.58 17.17 -8.93
N THR A 129 -6.01 18.08 -8.13
CA THR A 129 -5.95 19.51 -8.43
C THR A 129 -4.60 19.98 -8.98
N SER A 130 -3.57 19.12 -8.97
CA SER A 130 -2.21 19.49 -9.34
C SER A 130 -1.68 18.64 -10.49
N ASP A 131 -1.32 19.30 -11.60
CA ASP A 131 -0.54 18.68 -12.68
C ASP A 131 0.95 18.49 -12.32
N ARG A 132 1.37 19.00 -11.15
CA ARG A 132 2.73 18.82 -10.62
C ARG A 132 2.87 17.51 -9.86
N TRP A 133 1.76 16.95 -9.36
CA TRP A 133 1.82 15.75 -8.56
C TRP A 133 2.24 14.56 -9.41
N ILE A 134 3.13 13.76 -8.83
CA ILE A 134 3.97 12.81 -9.55
C ILE A 134 3.18 11.56 -9.96
N MET A 135 2.23 11.14 -9.11
CA MET A 135 1.53 9.86 -9.24
C MET A 135 0.11 9.91 -8.71
N GLY A 136 -0.79 9.23 -9.39
CA GLY A 136 -2.17 9.17 -8.96
C GLY A 136 -2.94 10.40 -9.41
N ARG A 137 -4.14 10.23 -9.96
CA ARG A 137 -5.07 11.32 -10.26
C ARG A 137 -6.46 10.74 -10.32
N GLY A 138 -7.14 10.75 -9.18
CA GLY A 138 -8.47 10.18 -9.03
C GLY A 138 -8.42 8.65 -9.10
N PHE A 139 -9.24 8.05 -9.97
CA PHE A 139 -9.37 6.59 -10.10
C PHE A 139 -8.28 5.90 -10.93
N ASP A 140 -7.02 6.32 -10.80
CA ASP A 140 -5.93 5.51 -11.36
C ASP A 140 -5.68 4.24 -10.51
N ARG A 141 -4.87 3.34 -11.06
CA ARG A 141 -4.64 2.02 -10.48
C ARG A 141 -3.99 2.07 -9.09
N ILE A 142 -3.10 3.02 -8.81
CA ILE A 142 -2.43 3.12 -7.51
C ILE A 142 -3.47 3.55 -6.48
N THR A 143 -4.17 4.65 -6.75
CA THR A 143 -5.17 5.20 -5.83
C THR A 143 -6.29 4.21 -5.53
N VAL A 144 -6.75 3.46 -6.53
CA VAL A 144 -7.77 2.42 -6.33
C VAL A 144 -7.25 1.30 -5.44
N LEU A 145 -6.01 0.82 -5.66
CA LEU A 145 -5.44 -0.24 -4.83
C LEU A 145 -5.22 0.22 -3.39
N ASP A 146 -4.68 1.41 -3.17
CA ASP A 146 -4.53 2.00 -1.83
C ASP A 146 -5.89 2.12 -1.14
N ALA A 147 -6.92 2.61 -1.83
CA ALA A 147 -8.26 2.73 -1.26
C ALA A 147 -8.88 1.36 -0.91
N VAL A 148 -8.72 0.36 -1.78
CA VAL A 148 -9.21 -1.00 -1.53
C VAL A 148 -8.51 -1.61 -0.32
N PHE A 149 -7.18 -1.59 -0.26
CA PHE A 149 -6.45 -2.13 0.88
C PHE A 149 -6.74 -1.36 2.17
N THR A 150 -6.90 -0.04 2.10
CA THR A 150 -7.38 0.77 3.24
C THR A 150 -8.67 0.20 3.82
N VAL A 151 -9.69 0.00 2.97
CA VAL A 151 -10.99 -0.50 3.44
C VAL A 151 -10.86 -1.92 4.00
N LEU A 152 -10.16 -2.81 3.30
CA LEU A 152 -10.01 -4.20 3.72
C LEU A 152 -9.26 -4.30 5.06
N ASP A 153 -8.17 -3.54 5.22
CA ASP A 153 -7.35 -3.53 6.44
C ASP A 153 -8.15 -3.02 7.63
N TRP A 154 -8.88 -1.91 7.49
CA TRP A 154 -9.71 -1.36 8.56
C TRP A 154 -10.87 -2.28 8.93
N VAL A 155 -11.55 -2.88 7.95
CA VAL A 155 -12.65 -3.83 8.23
C VAL A 155 -12.11 -5.07 8.95
N ALA A 156 -10.97 -5.60 8.52
CA ALA A 156 -10.34 -6.74 9.18
C ALA A 156 -9.87 -6.39 10.60
N ALA A 157 -9.26 -5.21 10.81
CA ALA A 157 -8.82 -4.73 12.11
C ALA A 157 -9.99 -4.58 13.09
N LEU A 158 -11.07 -3.91 12.67
CA LEU A 158 -12.27 -3.74 13.49
C LEU A 158 -12.95 -5.08 13.79
N GLY A 159 -12.99 -5.98 12.80
CA GLY A 159 -13.53 -7.33 12.98
C GLY A 159 -12.73 -8.13 14.00
N LYS A 160 -11.40 -8.04 13.97
CA LYS A 160 -10.50 -8.69 14.93
C LYS A 160 -10.58 -8.08 16.32
N ALA A 161 -10.66 -6.76 16.42
CA ALA A 161 -10.76 -6.06 17.70
C ALA A 161 -12.02 -6.44 18.49
N ARG A 162 -13.12 -6.80 17.81
CA ARG A 162 -14.34 -7.33 18.45
C ARG A 162 -14.20 -8.74 19.02
N MET A 163 -13.10 -9.43 18.73
CA MET A 163 -12.80 -10.78 19.21
C MET A 163 -11.79 -10.77 20.37
N LEU A 164 -11.33 -9.58 20.78
CA LEU A 164 -10.58 -9.36 22.03
C LEU A 164 -11.57 -9.34 23.20
#